data_AF-A0A0D6Q3W3-F1
#
_entry.id   AF-A0A0D6Q3W3-F1
#
_cell.length_a   1.000
_cell.length_b   1.000
_cell.length_c   1.000
_cell.angle_alpha   90.00
_cell.angle_beta   90.00
_cell.angle_gamma   90.00
#
_symmetry.space_group_name_H-M   'P 1'
#
loop_
_entity.id
_entity.type
_entity.pdbx_description
1 polymer ?
#
loop_
_entity_poly.entity_id
_entity_poly.type
_entity_poly.pdbx_seq_one_letter_code
_entity_poly.pdbx_strand_id
1 'polypeptide(L)'
;MAGIAQQHWFSLVELAAMALPTMPNTFQGLHVRAQSEGWMAPDLEGMTWRKREKSGGGYEFTMYALPLPAQAALAIRVQGEKKEDDAQAKREREDLWRRFDALPDRLKAKARKAHDVIEAVEILVQAGVRKNHAIMQIAALKRVGRTTIYNWYRDLYGFNRCDWLAALAPHYAQPTRNAECSVEAWDALKADYLRLSSPRFADCYGRIKKAAPKKGWIIPSENTLRRRMEALGPELLTLCRKGEEALRRMYPAQERDRSMFHALEAVNADGHTFDVFVQWPGVEKPVRPTLIGFQDLYSGMILSWRLDISENKEMVRLAFGDMVERYGIPHHCWLDNGRSFASKWLTGGVENRYRFKLRDDEPQGIMPQLGVQVHWTNPYSGQSKPIERAWRDLAGGGCQNIRCSKGPTLATVR
;
A
#
# COMPACT_ATOMS: atom_id res chain seq x y z
N MET A 1 17.67 -46.39 -26.29
CA MET A 1 16.41 -46.81 -25.62
C MET A 1 15.52 -45.59 -25.51
N ALA A 2 14.76 -45.29 -26.58
CA ALA A 2 13.78 -44.22 -26.57
C ALA A 2 12.72 -44.55 -25.52
N GLY A 3 12.43 -43.60 -24.63
CA GLY A 3 11.44 -43.78 -23.57
C GLY A 3 10.09 -44.18 -24.19
N ILE A 4 9.57 -45.33 -23.79
CA ILE A 4 8.21 -45.75 -24.13
C ILE A 4 7.29 -44.75 -23.44
N ALA A 5 6.78 -43.78 -24.21
CA ALA A 5 5.67 -42.95 -23.77
C ALA A 5 4.56 -43.89 -23.28
N GLN A 6 4.00 -43.64 -22.10
CA GLN A 6 2.88 -44.44 -21.58
C GLN A 6 1.78 -44.49 -22.65
N GLN A 7 1.66 -45.63 -23.33
CA GLN A 7 0.65 -45.83 -24.36
C GLN A 7 -0.71 -45.87 -23.68
N HIS A 8 -1.52 -44.83 -23.93
CA HIS A 8 -2.88 -44.77 -23.43
C HIS A 8 -3.77 -45.67 -24.31
N TRP A 9 -4.51 -46.55 -23.65
CA TRP A 9 -5.39 -47.54 -24.26
C TRP A 9 -6.83 -47.07 -24.12
N PHE A 10 -7.56 -47.00 -25.23
CA PHE A 10 -8.93 -46.53 -25.29
C PHE A 10 -9.85 -47.66 -25.77
N SER A 11 -11.00 -47.81 -25.11
CA SER A 11 -12.05 -48.70 -25.59
C SER A 11 -12.93 -48.04 -26.64
N LEU A 12 -13.63 -48.86 -27.43
CA LEU A 12 -14.58 -48.35 -28.43
C LEU A 12 -15.71 -47.50 -27.80
N VAL A 13 -16.05 -47.74 -26.53
CA VAL A 13 -17.04 -46.93 -25.79
C VAL A 13 -16.47 -45.55 -25.49
N GLU A 14 -15.22 -45.46 -25.02
CA GLU A 14 -14.54 -44.19 -24.75
C GLU A 14 -14.31 -43.41 -26.05
N LEU A 15 -13.88 -44.08 -27.12
CA LEU A 15 -13.70 -43.47 -28.44
C LEU A 15 -15.02 -42.95 -29.04
N ALA A 16 -16.13 -43.67 -28.84
CA ALA A 16 -17.46 -43.23 -29.26
C ALA A 16 -17.88 -41.95 -28.53
N ALA A 17 -17.68 -41.92 -27.21
CA ALA A 17 -18.00 -40.78 -26.36
C ALA A 17 -17.16 -39.54 -26.71
N MET A 18 -15.93 -39.73 -27.19
CA MET A 18 -15.08 -38.63 -27.64
C MET A 18 -15.54 -37.97 -28.94
N ALA A 19 -16.39 -38.62 -29.77
CA ALA A 19 -16.88 -38.05 -31.03
C ALA A 19 -15.76 -37.42 -31.90
N LEU A 20 -14.70 -38.20 -32.17
CA LEU A 20 -13.53 -37.73 -32.90
C LEU A 20 -13.88 -37.42 -34.38
N PRO A 21 -13.19 -36.46 -35.03
CA PRO A 21 -13.45 -36.11 -36.42
C PRO A 21 -13.32 -37.32 -37.34
N THR A 22 -14.17 -37.38 -38.36
CA THR A 22 -14.22 -38.47 -39.35
C THR A 22 -14.59 -39.84 -38.77
N MET A 23 -14.97 -39.97 -37.49
CA MET A 23 -15.28 -41.24 -36.83
C MET A 23 -16.76 -41.39 -36.45
N PRO A 24 -17.33 -42.60 -36.49
CA PRO A 24 -18.64 -42.87 -35.89
C PRO A 24 -18.65 -42.53 -34.39
N ASN A 25 -19.77 -42.00 -33.91
CA ASN A 25 -19.97 -41.62 -32.50
C ASN A 25 -20.77 -42.66 -31.70
N THR A 26 -21.01 -43.83 -32.26
CA THR A 26 -21.68 -44.96 -31.60
C THR A 26 -20.74 -46.15 -31.50
N PHE A 27 -20.90 -46.95 -30.44
CA PHE A 27 -20.14 -48.19 -30.27
C PHE A 27 -20.29 -49.12 -31.48
N GLN A 28 -21.52 -49.31 -31.98
CA GLN A 28 -21.80 -50.17 -33.13
C GLN A 28 -21.11 -49.68 -34.40
N GLY A 29 -21.14 -48.37 -34.68
CA GLY A 29 -20.47 -47.80 -35.84
C GLY A 29 -18.94 -47.93 -35.78
N LEU A 30 -18.35 -47.72 -34.59
CA LEU A 30 -16.91 -47.91 -34.39
C LEU A 30 -16.50 -49.37 -34.47
N HIS A 31 -17.31 -50.29 -33.96
CA HIS A 31 -17.05 -51.72 -34.05
C HIS A 31 -17.04 -52.20 -35.51
N VAL A 32 -18.04 -51.80 -36.31
CA VAL A 32 -18.09 -52.10 -37.76
C VAL A 32 -16.85 -51.54 -38.47
N ARG A 33 -16.46 -50.31 -38.13
CA ARG A 33 -15.29 -49.67 -38.73
C ARG A 33 -13.98 -50.35 -38.36
N ALA A 34 -13.80 -50.72 -37.09
CA ALA A 34 -12.61 -51.43 -36.62
C ALA A 34 -12.45 -52.79 -37.32
N GLN A 35 -13.56 -53.45 -37.66
CA GLN A 35 -13.56 -54.66 -38.49
C GLN A 35 -13.25 -54.37 -39.96
N SER A 36 -13.87 -53.35 -40.56
CA SER A 36 -13.67 -53.04 -41.99
C SER A 36 -12.28 -52.50 -42.32
N GLU A 37 -11.68 -51.73 -41.40
CA GLU A 37 -10.35 -51.14 -41.54
C GLU A 37 -9.24 -52.04 -40.94
N GLY A 38 -9.58 -53.24 -40.47
CA GLY A 38 -8.58 -54.23 -40.03
C GLY A 38 -7.79 -53.82 -38.79
N TRP A 39 -8.37 -53.06 -37.87
CA TRP A 39 -7.65 -52.57 -36.67
C TRP A 39 -7.19 -53.68 -35.72
N MET A 40 -7.77 -54.87 -35.83
CA MET A 40 -7.46 -56.07 -35.05
C MET A 40 -6.60 -57.06 -35.85
N ALA A 41 -5.65 -56.56 -36.64
CA ALA A 41 -4.72 -57.41 -37.38
C ALA A 41 -3.81 -58.19 -36.40
N PRO A 42 -3.61 -59.51 -36.56
CA PRO A 42 -2.89 -60.34 -35.60
C PRO A 42 -1.43 -59.93 -35.33
N ASP A 43 -0.79 -59.32 -36.33
CA ASP A 43 0.59 -58.80 -36.28
C ASP A 43 0.72 -57.53 -35.42
N LEU A 44 -0.39 -56.86 -35.11
CA LEU A 44 -0.43 -55.61 -34.35
C LEU A 44 -0.95 -55.79 -32.90
N GLU A 45 -1.22 -57.03 -32.47
CA GLU A 45 -1.67 -57.34 -31.11
C GLU A 45 -0.56 -56.96 -30.09
N GLY A 46 -0.93 -56.22 -29.05
CA GLY A 46 -0.01 -55.67 -28.05
C GLY A 46 0.70 -54.38 -28.46
N MET A 47 0.61 -53.98 -29.74
CA MET A 47 1.17 -52.71 -30.24
C MET A 47 0.10 -51.64 -30.43
N THR A 48 -0.94 -51.95 -31.21
CA THR A 48 -2.00 -50.98 -31.52
C THR A 48 -3.36 -51.38 -30.98
N TRP A 49 -3.59 -52.67 -30.71
CA TRP A 49 -4.79 -53.20 -30.06
C TRP A 49 -4.45 -54.30 -29.05
N ARG A 50 -5.31 -54.52 -28.05
CA ARG A 50 -5.18 -55.65 -27.10
C ARG A 50 -6.53 -56.09 -26.57
N LYS A 51 -6.59 -57.30 -26.02
CA LYS A 51 -7.75 -57.78 -25.25
C LYS A 51 -7.74 -57.14 -23.85
N ARG A 52 -8.90 -56.68 -23.40
CA ARG A 52 -9.08 -56.08 -22.08
C ARG A 52 -9.03 -57.16 -20.99
N GLU A 53 -8.25 -56.93 -19.92
CA GLU A 53 -8.05 -57.89 -18.81
C GLU A 53 -9.18 -57.92 -17.77
N LYS A 54 -10.13 -56.96 -17.79
CA LYS A 54 -11.23 -56.88 -16.81
C LYS A 54 -12.45 -57.73 -17.21
N SER A 55 -13.18 -58.23 -16.21
CA SER A 55 -14.44 -58.99 -16.39
C SER A 55 -15.45 -58.21 -17.23
N GLY A 56 -15.75 -58.73 -18.42
CA GLY A 56 -16.65 -58.10 -19.40
C GLY A 56 -16.24 -58.28 -20.86
N GLY A 57 -14.99 -58.68 -21.12
CA GLY A 57 -14.47 -58.86 -22.47
C GLY A 57 -14.38 -57.54 -23.26
N GLY A 58 -13.76 -57.59 -24.44
CA GLY A 58 -13.62 -56.44 -25.34
C GLY A 58 -12.17 -56.09 -25.70
N TYR A 59 -12.03 -55.16 -26.64
CA TYR A 59 -10.75 -54.73 -27.20
C TYR A 59 -10.46 -53.27 -26.83
N GLU A 60 -9.19 -52.98 -26.57
CA GLU A 60 -8.67 -51.64 -26.37
C GLU A 60 -7.68 -51.30 -27.48
N PHE A 61 -7.66 -50.03 -27.89
CA PHE A 61 -6.90 -49.53 -29.01
C PHE A 61 -6.03 -48.35 -28.57
N THR A 62 -4.83 -48.25 -29.14
CA THR A 62 -3.98 -47.06 -28.99
C THR A 62 -4.37 -45.99 -30.01
N MET A 63 -3.88 -44.76 -29.83
CA MET A 63 -4.09 -43.69 -30.82
C MET A 63 -3.62 -44.07 -32.23
N TYR A 64 -2.60 -44.94 -32.35
CA TYR A 64 -2.02 -45.31 -33.64
C TYR A 64 -2.93 -46.21 -34.49
N ALA A 65 -3.96 -46.81 -33.91
CA ALA A 65 -4.99 -47.57 -34.65
C ALA A 65 -6.01 -46.65 -35.35
N LEU A 66 -6.07 -45.35 -35.02
CA LEU A 66 -7.09 -44.42 -35.50
C LEU A 66 -6.66 -43.73 -36.81
N PRO A 67 -7.59 -43.21 -37.64
CA PRO A 67 -7.25 -42.37 -38.79
C PRO A 67 -6.53 -41.07 -38.38
N LEU A 68 -5.64 -40.56 -39.24
CA LEU A 68 -4.80 -39.38 -38.95
C LEU A 68 -5.57 -38.14 -38.43
N PRO A 69 -6.76 -37.77 -38.96
CA PRO A 69 -7.55 -36.67 -38.40
C PRO A 69 -8.03 -36.93 -36.96
N ALA A 70 -8.37 -38.17 -36.64
CA ALA A 70 -8.77 -38.58 -35.29
C ALA A 70 -7.56 -38.63 -34.34
N GLN A 71 -6.39 -39.07 -34.82
CA GLN A 71 -5.13 -39.01 -34.05
C GLN A 71 -4.77 -37.58 -33.67
N ALA A 72 -4.82 -36.65 -34.62
CA ALA A 72 -4.51 -35.25 -34.39
C ALA A 72 -5.48 -34.61 -33.38
N ALA A 73 -6.79 -34.87 -33.51
CA ALA A 73 -7.79 -34.36 -32.56
C ALA A 73 -7.62 -34.93 -31.15
N LEU A 74 -7.31 -36.23 -31.03
CA LEU A 74 -7.06 -36.88 -29.74
C LEU A 74 -5.78 -36.33 -29.09
N ALA A 75 -4.71 -36.14 -29.86
CA ALA A 75 -3.47 -35.56 -29.37
C ALA A 75 -3.65 -34.12 -28.86
N ILE A 76 -4.41 -33.29 -29.58
CA ILE A 76 -4.74 -31.91 -29.16
C ILE A 76 -5.54 -31.91 -27.85
N ARG A 77 -6.51 -32.82 -27.70
CA ARG A 77 -7.32 -32.91 -26.46
C ARG A 77 -6.53 -33.40 -25.27
N VAL A 78 -5.74 -34.47 -25.41
CA VAL A 78 -4.85 -34.97 -24.35
C VAL A 78 -3.84 -33.89 -23.93
N GLN A 79 -3.33 -33.11 -24.89
CA GLN A 79 -2.47 -31.97 -24.59
C GLN A 79 -3.22 -30.81 -23.91
N GLY A 80 -4.50 -30.60 -24.24
CA GLY A 80 -5.39 -29.64 -23.58
C GLY A 80 -5.67 -30.02 -22.12
N GLU A 81 -6.12 -31.25 -21.88
CA GLU A 81 -6.36 -31.82 -20.54
C GLU A 81 -5.11 -31.74 -19.67
N LYS A 82 -3.94 -32.14 -20.21
CA LYS A 82 -2.67 -32.02 -19.50
C LYS A 82 -2.32 -30.58 -19.15
N LYS A 83 -2.58 -29.62 -20.05
CA LYS A 83 -2.37 -28.19 -19.77
C LYS A 83 -3.32 -27.67 -18.70
N GLU A 84 -4.56 -28.13 -18.66
CA GLU A 84 -5.54 -27.77 -17.64
C GLU A 84 -5.16 -28.34 -16.27
N ASP A 85 -4.74 -29.61 -16.21
CA ASP A 85 -4.23 -30.25 -14.99
C ASP A 85 -2.97 -29.54 -14.46
N ASP A 86 -2.01 -29.21 -15.33
CA ASP A 86 -0.80 -28.46 -14.96
C ASP A 86 -1.16 -27.04 -14.45
N ALA A 87 -2.13 -26.39 -15.07
CA ALA A 87 -2.61 -25.07 -14.64
C ALA A 87 -3.32 -25.15 -13.28
N GLN A 88 -4.13 -26.18 -13.04
CA GLN A 88 -4.81 -26.42 -11.77
C GLN A 88 -3.80 -26.71 -10.64
N ALA A 89 -2.83 -27.59 -10.89
CA ALA A 89 -1.77 -27.88 -9.93
C ALA A 89 -0.93 -26.63 -9.59
N LYS A 90 -0.67 -25.77 -10.58
CA LYS A 90 0.01 -24.49 -10.37
C LYS A 90 -0.80 -23.56 -9.46
N ARG A 91 -2.11 -23.43 -9.69
CA ARG A 91 -3.00 -22.60 -8.85
C ARG A 91 -3.06 -23.12 -7.42
N GLU A 92 -3.20 -24.43 -7.23
CA GLU A 92 -3.22 -25.05 -5.91
C GLU A 92 -1.90 -24.81 -5.15
N ARG A 93 -0.77 -24.87 -5.84
CA ARG A 93 0.54 -24.54 -5.28
C ARG A 93 0.64 -23.07 -4.87
N GLU A 94 0.21 -22.15 -5.73
CA GLU A 94 0.21 -20.71 -5.42
C GLU A 94 -0.67 -20.39 -4.21
N ASP A 95 -1.85 -21.02 -4.12
CA ASP A 95 -2.74 -20.87 -2.96
C ASP A 95 -2.15 -21.45 -1.68
N LEU A 96 -1.44 -22.58 -1.77
CA LEU A 96 -0.75 -23.19 -0.63
C LEU A 96 0.31 -22.25 -0.06
N TRP A 97 1.16 -21.68 -0.92
CA TRP A 97 2.19 -20.73 -0.51
C TRP A 97 1.63 -19.41 -0.01
N ARG A 98 0.59 -18.88 -0.67
CA ARG A 98 -0.11 -17.68 -0.21
C ARG A 98 -0.65 -17.86 1.22
N ARG A 99 -1.22 -19.02 1.54
CA ARG A 99 -1.70 -19.32 2.90
C ARG A 99 -0.55 -19.36 3.90
N PHE A 100 0.58 -19.99 3.52
CA PHE A 100 1.78 -20.03 4.35
C PHE A 100 2.32 -18.63 4.65
N ASP A 101 2.39 -17.77 3.64
CA ASP A 101 2.92 -16.41 3.77
C ASP A 101 2.04 -15.51 4.65
N ALA A 102 0.74 -15.75 4.67
CA ALA A 102 -0.19 -15.06 5.56
C ALA A 102 -0.09 -15.48 7.04
N LEU A 103 0.61 -16.58 7.37
CA LEU A 103 0.71 -17.05 8.75
C LEU A 103 1.63 -16.16 9.61
N PRO A 104 1.31 -15.97 10.91
CA PRO A 104 2.23 -15.38 11.87
C PRO A 104 3.56 -16.13 11.98
N ASP A 105 4.64 -15.41 12.31
CA ASP A 105 6.00 -15.96 12.38
C ASP A 105 6.13 -17.16 13.33
N ARG A 106 5.38 -17.15 14.42
CA ARG A 106 5.34 -18.28 15.37
C ARG A 106 4.87 -19.58 14.70
N LEU A 107 3.90 -19.50 13.79
CA LEU A 107 3.37 -20.67 13.08
C LEU A 107 4.29 -21.09 11.93
N LYS A 108 4.85 -20.13 11.20
CA LYS A 108 5.90 -20.40 10.20
C LYS A 108 7.11 -21.10 10.82
N ALA A 109 7.53 -20.70 12.03
CA ALA A 109 8.61 -21.35 12.75
C ALA A 109 8.29 -22.80 13.15
N LYS A 110 7.02 -23.10 13.46
CA LYS A 110 6.58 -24.48 13.75
C LYS A 110 6.63 -25.36 12.49
N ALA A 111 6.18 -24.82 11.35
CA ALA A 111 6.26 -25.51 10.06
C ALA A 111 7.71 -25.79 9.65
N ARG A 112 8.61 -24.79 9.79
CA ARG A 112 10.06 -24.97 9.55
C ARG A 112 10.66 -26.09 10.40
N LYS A 113 10.36 -26.12 11.71
CA LYS A 113 10.83 -27.21 12.59
C LYS A 113 10.35 -28.58 12.14
N ALA A 114 9.11 -28.70 11.68
CA ALA A 114 8.58 -29.96 11.15
C ALA A 114 9.29 -30.35 9.84
N HIS A 115 9.49 -29.38 8.95
CA HIS A 115 10.21 -29.57 7.68
C HIS A 115 11.64 -30.04 7.91
N ASP A 116 12.39 -29.43 8.84
CA ASP A 116 13.76 -29.83 9.18
C ASP A 116 13.84 -31.29 9.68
N VAL A 117 12.82 -31.75 10.40
CA VAL A 117 12.73 -33.14 10.87
C VAL A 117 12.49 -34.10 9.70
N ILE A 118 11.59 -33.75 8.77
CA ILE A 118 11.31 -34.57 7.59
C ILE A 118 12.53 -34.62 6.67
N GLU A 119 13.18 -33.50 6.39
CA GLU A 119 14.41 -33.48 5.59
C GLU A 119 15.51 -34.34 6.20
N ALA A 120 15.71 -34.27 7.52
CA ALA A 120 16.71 -35.10 8.19
C ALA A 120 16.42 -36.61 8.04
N VAL A 121 15.13 -37.02 8.05
CA VAL A 121 14.74 -38.41 7.78
C VAL A 121 15.03 -38.77 6.32
N GLU A 122 14.67 -37.92 5.36
CA GLU A 122 14.90 -38.17 3.94
C GLU A 122 16.39 -38.26 3.58
N ILE A 123 17.25 -37.46 4.21
CA ILE A 123 18.71 -37.55 4.05
C ILE A 123 19.23 -38.94 4.45
N LEU A 124 18.77 -39.49 5.58
CA LEU A 124 19.17 -40.83 6.02
C LEU A 124 18.64 -41.93 5.10
N VAL A 125 17.43 -41.78 4.58
CA VAL A 125 16.86 -42.71 3.61
C VAL A 125 17.65 -42.69 2.30
N GLN A 126 18.03 -41.50 1.82
CA GLN A 126 18.88 -41.34 0.64
C GLN A 126 20.28 -41.96 0.85
N ALA A 127 20.81 -41.92 2.08
CA ALA A 127 22.05 -42.60 2.45
C ALA A 127 21.92 -44.14 2.58
N GLY A 128 20.74 -44.71 2.27
CA GLY A 128 20.50 -46.16 2.25
C GLY A 128 19.96 -46.75 3.57
N VAL A 129 19.65 -45.91 4.56
CA VAL A 129 19.05 -46.38 5.83
C VAL A 129 17.57 -46.70 5.62
N ARG A 130 17.08 -47.81 6.19
CA ARG A 130 15.65 -48.14 6.14
C ARG A 130 14.82 -47.04 6.81
N LYS A 131 13.76 -46.57 6.13
CA LYS A 131 12.90 -45.44 6.57
C LYS A 131 12.43 -45.53 8.02
N ASN A 132 11.97 -46.70 8.47
CA ASN A 132 11.54 -46.90 9.86
C ASN A 132 12.67 -46.68 10.87
N HIS A 133 13.90 -47.10 10.53
CA HIS A 133 15.06 -46.88 11.39
C HIS A 133 15.48 -45.40 11.40
N ALA A 134 15.47 -44.74 10.23
CA ALA A 134 15.72 -43.30 10.11
C ALA A 134 14.73 -42.48 10.96
N ILE A 135 13.43 -42.79 10.88
CA ILE A 135 12.39 -42.14 11.70
C ILE A 135 12.65 -42.37 13.20
N MET A 136 13.03 -43.58 13.62
CA MET A 136 13.33 -43.86 15.03
C MET A 136 14.51 -43.02 15.55
N GLN A 137 15.60 -42.93 14.80
CA GLN A 137 16.79 -42.18 15.19
C GLN A 137 16.50 -40.67 15.26
N ILE A 138 15.86 -40.11 14.23
CA ILE A 138 15.54 -38.69 14.19
C ILE A 138 14.48 -38.31 15.24
N ALA A 139 13.48 -39.17 15.48
CA ALA A 139 12.50 -38.97 16.55
C ALA A 139 13.16 -38.83 17.93
N ALA A 140 14.13 -39.69 18.24
CA ALA A 140 14.88 -39.63 19.49
C ALA A 140 15.75 -38.36 19.59
N LEU A 141 16.45 -38.01 18.51
CA LEU A 141 17.38 -36.87 18.49
C LEU A 141 16.65 -35.52 18.54
N LYS A 142 15.53 -35.37 17.84
CA LYS A 142 14.75 -34.13 17.77
C LYS A 142 13.63 -34.07 18.84
N ARG A 143 13.49 -35.11 19.67
CA ARG A 143 12.45 -35.25 20.70
C ARG A 143 11.02 -35.07 20.15
N VAL A 144 10.76 -35.67 19.00
CA VAL A 144 9.44 -35.67 18.34
C VAL A 144 8.86 -37.07 18.35
N GLY A 145 7.55 -37.21 18.59
CA GLY A 145 6.89 -38.51 18.57
C GLY A 145 6.91 -39.16 17.18
N ARG A 146 7.17 -40.47 17.10
CA ARG A 146 7.17 -41.23 15.83
C ARG A 146 5.85 -41.07 15.07
N THR A 147 4.73 -41.14 15.77
CA THR A 147 3.38 -40.96 15.21
C THR A 147 3.21 -39.59 14.56
N THR A 148 3.81 -38.54 15.12
CA THR A 148 3.78 -37.19 14.56
C THR A 148 4.50 -37.13 13.22
N ILE A 149 5.66 -37.79 13.10
CA ILE A 149 6.41 -37.86 11.84
C ILE A 149 5.62 -38.63 10.78
N TYR A 150 4.96 -39.73 11.15
CA TYR A 150 4.07 -40.45 10.23
C TYR A 150 2.88 -39.60 9.78
N ASN A 151 2.27 -38.82 10.67
CA ASN A 151 1.19 -37.91 10.30
C ASN A 151 1.68 -36.83 9.32
N TRP A 152 2.87 -36.27 9.53
CA TRP A 152 3.47 -35.34 8.58
C TRP A 152 3.70 -35.98 7.22
N TYR A 153 4.24 -37.20 7.14
CA TYR A 153 4.36 -37.90 5.86
C TYR A 153 3.02 -38.15 5.17
N ARG A 154 1.96 -38.43 5.94
CA ARG A 154 0.60 -38.57 5.40
C ARG A 154 0.09 -37.23 4.85
N ASP A 155 0.31 -36.14 5.57
CA ASP A 155 -0.14 -34.80 5.15
C ASP A 155 0.67 -34.29 3.93
N LEU A 156 1.88 -34.80 3.71
CA LEU A 156 2.74 -34.51 2.55
C LEU A 156 2.45 -35.38 1.32
N TYR A 157 1.56 -36.37 1.43
CA TYR A 157 1.28 -37.28 0.32
C TYR A 157 0.67 -36.53 -0.88
N GLY A 158 1.29 -36.67 -2.05
CA GLY A 158 0.85 -35.99 -3.28
C GLY A 158 1.47 -34.61 -3.50
N PHE A 159 2.22 -34.05 -2.55
CA PHE A 159 2.92 -32.77 -2.72
C PHE A 159 4.35 -32.96 -3.20
N ASN A 160 4.82 -32.05 -4.06
CA ASN A 160 6.22 -31.97 -4.45
C ASN A 160 7.09 -31.55 -3.25
N ARG A 161 8.35 -32.03 -3.22
CA ARG A 161 9.29 -31.75 -2.12
C ARG A 161 9.52 -30.26 -1.90
N CYS A 162 9.50 -29.45 -2.96
CA CYS A 162 9.63 -27.99 -2.85
C CYS A 162 8.48 -27.33 -2.08
N ASP A 163 7.30 -27.96 -2.01
CA ASP A 163 6.09 -27.40 -1.39
C ASP A 163 5.83 -27.95 0.02
N TRP A 164 6.67 -28.87 0.51
CA TRP A 164 6.48 -29.54 1.81
C TRP A 164 6.48 -28.58 3.00
N LEU A 165 7.29 -27.51 2.95
CA LEU A 165 7.30 -26.51 4.01
C LEU A 165 5.93 -25.85 4.20
N ALA A 166 5.30 -25.45 3.09
CA ALA A 166 3.99 -24.81 3.12
C ALA A 166 2.89 -25.83 3.49
N ALA A 167 2.98 -27.08 3.02
CA ALA A 167 2.05 -28.15 3.36
C ALA A 167 2.07 -28.53 4.86
N LEU A 168 3.24 -28.52 5.50
CA LEU A 168 3.38 -28.81 6.94
C LEU A 168 2.88 -27.69 7.85
N ALA A 169 2.48 -26.56 7.28
CA ALA A 169 1.99 -25.44 8.06
C ALA A 169 0.61 -25.74 8.64
N PRO A 170 0.37 -25.44 9.94
CA PRO A 170 -0.89 -25.76 10.59
C PRO A 170 -2.05 -25.05 9.88
N HIS A 171 -2.99 -25.84 9.38
CA HIS A 171 -4.22 -25.36 8.79
C HIS A 171 -5.17 -24.95 9.92
N TYR A 172 -5.01 -23.72 10.43
CA TYR A 172 -6.09 -23.18 11.25
C TYR A 172 -7.28 -22.91 10.33
N ALA A 173 -8.43 -23.44 10.74
CA ALA A 173 -9.72 -23.14 10.15
C ALA A 173 -9.81 -21.63 9.93
N GLN A 174 -10.46 -21.28 8.81
CA GLN A 174 -10.64 -19.94 8.26
C GLN A 174 -10.70 -18.82 9.31
N PRO A 175 -10.25 -17.59 8.96
CA PRO A 175 -10.42 -16.43 9.83
C PRO A 175 -11.82 -16.44 10.42
N THR A 176 -11.90 -16.48 11.76
CA THR A 176 -13.17 -16.59 12.50
C THR A 176 -14.15 -15.62 11.89
N ARG A 177 -15.27 -16.15 11.36
CA ARG A 177 -16.35 -15.34 10.79
C ARG A 177 -16.62 -14.18 11.73
N ASN A 178 -16.52 -12.97 11.19
CA ASN A 178 -16.79 -11.74 11.90
C ASN A 178 -18.13 -11.89 12.63
N ALA A 179 -18.15 -11.65 13.96
CA ALA A 179 -19.37 -11.79 14.76
C ALA A 179 -20.54 -11.01 14.14
N GLU A 180 -21.72 -11.62 14.09
CA GLU A 180 -22.86 -10.98 13.42
C GLU A 180 -23.20 -9.64 14.07
N CYS A 181 -23.49 -8.63 13.24
CA CYS A 181 -23.90 -7.31 13.69
C CYS A 181 -24.88 -6.75 12.67
N SER A 182 -26.04 -6.29 13.15
CA SER A 182 -27.00 -5.59 12.30
C SER A 182 -26.38 -4.33 11.70
N VAL A 183 -26.63 -4.09 10.41
CA VAL A 183 -26.06 -2.96 9.66
C VAL A 183 -26.48 -1.63 10.29
N GLU A 184 -27.74 -1.52 10.70
CA GLU A 184 -28.32 -0.33 11.32
C GLU A 184 -27.69 -0.03 12.68
N ALA A 185 -27.33 -1.06 13.44
CA ALA A 185 -26.64 -0.90 14.71
C ALA A 185 -25.19 -0.43 14.52
N TRP A 186 -24.52 -0.94 13.48
CA TRP A 186 -23.17 -0.50 13.11
C TRP A 186 -23.16 0.95 12.63
N ASP A 187 -24.14 1.33 11.80
CA ASP A 187 -24.28 2.71 11.32
C ASP A 187 -24.60 3.68 12.44
N ALA A 188 -25.49 3.30 13.37
CA ALA A 188 -25.75 4.10 14.57
C ALA A 188 -24.49 4.27 15.43
N LEU A 189 -23.64 3.25 15.54
CA LEU A 189 -22.38 3.33 16.30
C LEU A 189 -21.38 4.26 15.64
N LYS A 190 -21.18 4.13 14.32
CA LYS A 190 -20.32 5.04 13.55
C LYS A 190 -20.81 6.48 13.71
N ALA A 191 -22.11 6.73 13.54
CA ALA A 191 -22.69 8.06 13.65
C ALA A 191 -22.56 8.68 15.06
N ASP A 192 -22.52 7.88 16.13
CA ASP A 192 -22.30 8.39 17.49
C ASP A 192 -20.80 8.59 17.80
N TYR A 193 -19.97 7.64 17.42
CA TYR A 193 -18.54 7.64 17.75
C TYR A 193 -17.70 8.61 16.90
N LEU A 194 -18.05 8.78 15.62
CA LEU A 194 -17.32 9.62 14.67
C LEU A 194 -17.71 11.11 14.75
N ARG A 195 -18.40 11.53 15.81
CA ARG A 195 -18.71 12.96 16.02
C ARG A 195 -17.48 13.71 16.51
N LEU A 196 -17.39 15.00 16.18
CA LEU A 196 -16.32 15.88 16.68
C LEU A 196 -16.26 15.95 18.21
N SER A 197 -17.38 15.80 18.91
CA SER A 197 -17.42 15.74 20.38
C SER A 197 -16.62 14.59 20.97
N SER A 198 -16.24 13.60 20.14
CA SER A 198 -15.31 12.52 20.49
C SER A 198 -15.69 11.76 21.77
N PRO A 199 -16.94 11.26 21.90
CA PRO A 199 -17.36 10.49 23.07
C PRO A 199 -16.49 9.22 23.26
N ARG A 200 -16.46 8.69 24.48
CA ARG A 200 -15.75 7.43 24.75
C ARG A 200 -16.50 6.28 24.08
N PHE A 201 -15.76 5.31 23.55
CA PHE A 201 -16.34 4.16 22.86
C PHE A 201 -17.33 3.38 23.74
N ALA A 202 -17.00 3.23 25.03
CA ALA A 202 -17.85 2.56 26.02
C ALA A 202 -19.23 3.24 26.16
N ASP A 203 -19.28 4.58 26.09
CA ASP A 203 -20.53 5.34 26.21
C ASP A 203 -21.41 5.12 24.98
N CYS A 204 -20.83 5.17 23.78
CA CYS A 204 -21.52 4.88 22.51
C CYS A 204 -22.05 3.44 22.49
N TYR A 205 -21.23 2.48 22.91
CA TYR A 205 -21.64 1.08 23.03
C TYR A 205 -22.79 0.92 24.04
N GLY A 206 -22.72 1.58 25.19
CA GLY A 206 -23.77 1.57 26.20
C GLY A 206 -25.12 2.09 25.67
N ARG A 207 -25.11 3.15 24.86
CA ARG A 207 -26.32 3.70 24.22
C ARG A 207 -26.94 2.70 23.23
N ILE A 208 -26.11 2.06 22.40
CA ILE A 208 -26.59 1.08 21.42
C ILE A 208 -27.06 -0.20 22.08
N LYS A 209 -26.39 -0.66 23.13
CA LYS A 209 -26.84 -1.80 23.94
C LYS A 209 -28.22 -1.57 24.55
N LYS A 210 -28.54 -0.32 24.95
CA LYS A 210 -29.89 0.05 25.42
C LYS A 210 -30.92 0.12 24.29
N ALA A 211 -30.51 0.50 23.08
CA ALA A 211 -31.39 0.60 21.91
C ALA A 211 -31.65 -0.76 21.23
N ALA A 212 -30.71 -1.71 21.35
CA ALA A 212 -30.73 -2.98 20.62
C ALA A 212 -32.00 -3.83 20.89
N PRO A 213 -32.48 -4.01 22.13
CA PRO A 213 -33.70 -4.77 22.38
C PRO A 213 -34.96 -4.12 21.77
N LYS A 214 -35.02 -2.78 21.73
CA LYS A 214 -36.17 -2.05 21.20
C LYS A 214 -36.28 -2.12 19.68
N LYS A 215 -35.16 -2.32 19.00
CA LYS A 215 -35.05 -2.31 17.53
C LYS A 215 -34.75 -3.69 16.94
N GLY A 216 -34.63 -4.72 17.77
CA GLY A 216 -34.28 -6.08 17.32
C GLY A 216 -32.86 -6.19 16.76
N TRP A 217 -31.93 -5.34 17.21
CA TRP A 217 -30.56 -5.34 16.69
C TRP A 217 -29.68 -6.41 17.33
N ILE A 218 -28.90 -7.09 16.50
CA ILE A 218 -27.84 -8.01 16.93
C ILE A 218 -26.55 -7.20 17.05
N ILE A 219 -25.97 -7.19 18.25
CA ILE A 219 -24.72 -6.49 18.54
C ILE A 219 -23.69 -7.44 19.15
N PRO A 220 -22.45 -7.49 18.63
CA PRO A 220 -21.38 -8.28 19.21
C PRO A 220 -20.76 -7.56 20.43
N SER A 221 -19.76 -8.18 21.04
CA SER A 221 -19.07 -7.60 22.21
C SER A 221 -18.42 -6.25 21.90
N GLU A 222 -18.30 -5.40 22.93
CA GLU A 222 -17.67 -4.08 22.82
C GLU A 222 -16.28 -4.17 22.17
N ASN A 223 -15.45 -5.12 22.61
CA ASN A 223 -14.11 -5.33 22.07
C ASN A 223 -14.12 -5.67 20.57
N THR A 224 -15.14 -6.40 20.10
CA THR A 224 -15.28 -6.73 18.68
C THR A 224 -15.63 -5.51 17.85
N LEU A 225 -16.59 -4.70 18.31
CA LEU A 225 -16.97 -3.46 17.62
C LEU A 225 -15.84 -2.43 17.66
N ARG A 226 -15.07 -2.38 18.75
CA ARG A 226 -13.90 -1.50 18.85
C ARG A 226 -12.84 -1.84 17.80
N ARG A 227 -12.50 -3.11 17.67
CA ARG A 227 -11.57 -3.59 16.63
C ARG A 227 -12.08 -3.28 15.22
N ARG A 228 -13.39 -3.43 14.97
CA ARG A 228 -13.99 -3.03 13.68
C ARG A 228 -13.87 -1.54 13.41
N MET A 229 -14.00 -0.72 14.45
CA MET A 229 -13.89 0.74 14.33
C MET A 229 -12.44 1.15 14.04
N GLU A 230 -11.49 0.53 14.71
CA GLU A 230 -10.05 0.71 14.46
C GLU A 230 -9.65 0.27 13.04
N ALA A 231 -10.30 -0.77 12.52
CA ALA A 231 -10.07 -1.24 11.15
C ALA A 231 -10.54 -0.29 10.04
N LEU A 232 -11.30 0.77 10.36
CA LEU A 232 -11.66 1.82 9.39
C LEU A 232 -10.46 2.69 8.97
N GLY A 233 -9.35 2.61 9.70
CA GLY A 233 -8.13 3.34 9.42
C GLY A 233 -7.93 4.58 10.33
N PRO A 234 -6.70 4.85 10.78
CA PRO A 234 -6.41 5.96 11.68
C PRO A 234 -6.68 7.34 11.06
N GLU A 235 -6.61 7.47 9.75
CA GLU A 235 -6.86 8.70 8.99
C GLU A 235 -8.33 9.11 9.08
N LEU A 236 -9.24 8.16 8.82
CA LEU A 236 -10.69 8.41 8.89
C LEU A 236 -11.11 8.76 10.31
N LEU A 237 -10.60 8.02 11.29
CA LEU A 237 -10.86 8.29 12.71
C LEU A 237 -10.37 9.68 13.10
N THR A 238 -9.19 10.10 12.63
CA THR A 238 -8.63 11.41 12.92
C THR A 238 -9.43 12.52 12.24
N LEU A 239 -9.80 12.35 10.98
CA LEU A 239 -10.61 13.31 10.23
C LEU A 239 -11.95 13.59 10.93
N CYS A 240 -12.69 12.53 11.25
CA CYS A 240 -14.02 12.67 11.86
C CYS A 240 -13.96 13.22 13.29
N ARG A 241 -12.93 12.84 14.06
CA ARG A 241 -12.85 13.15 15.50
C ARG A 241 -12.04 14.39 15.85
N LYS A 242 -11.07 14.77 15.02
CA LYS A 242 -10.12 15.86 15.27
C LYS A 242 -10.09 16.90 14.14
N GLY A 243 -10.73 16.63 13.01
CA GLY A 243 -10.83 17.54 11.87
C GLY A 243 -9.67 17.45 10.87
N GLU A 244 -9.80 18.21 9.79
CA GLU A 244 -8.87 18.20 8.65
C GLU A 244 -7.45 18.62 9.03
N GLU A 245 -7.30 19.60 9.93
CA GLU A 245 -5.99 20.10 10.38
C GLU A 245 -5.18 18.98 11.07
N ALA A 246 -5.84 18.19 11.91
CA ALA A 246 -5.21 17.06 12.60
C ALA A 246 -4.85 15.94 11.62
N LEU A 247 -5.68 15.72 10.59
CA LEU A 247 -5.38 14.78 9.52
C LEU A 247 -4.14 15.24 8.73
N ARG A 248 -4.06 16.53 8.35
CA ARG A 248 -2.90 17.08 7.63
C ARG A 248 -1.60 16.87 8.40
N ARG A 249 -1.62 17.00 9.74
CA ARG A 249 -0.46 16.77 10.61
C ARG A 249 -0.03 15.30 10.72
N MET A 250 -0.87 14.33 10.32
CA MET A 250 -0.46 12.93 10.26
C MET A 250 0.52 12.67 9.12
N TYR A 251 0.44 13.48 8.06
CA TYR A 251 1.34 13.34 6.92
C TYR A 251 2.66 14.07 7.20
N PRO A 252 3.80 13.51 6.77
CA PRO A 252 5.07 14.19 6.88
C PRO A 252 5.01 15.53 6.16
N ALA A 253 5.71 16.53 6.69
CA ALA A 253 5.80 17.83 6.06
C ALA A 253 6.43 17.67 4.67
N GLN A 254 5.82 18.30 3.67
CA GLN A 254 6.41 18.35 2.34
C GLN A 254 7.66 19.23 2.40
N GLU A 255 8.81 18.64 2.10
CA GLU A 255 10.06 19.37 1.90
C GLU A 255 10.13 19.80 0.44
N ARG A 256 10.42 21.08 0.19
CA ARG A 256 10.63 21.60 -1.16
C ARG A 256 12.11 21.61 -1.46
N ASP A 257 12.48 21.00 -2.58
CA ASP A 257 13.81 21.16 -3.14
C ASP A 257 13.98 22.58 -3.70
N ARG A 258 15.13 23.20 -3.38
CA ARG A 258 15.51 24.55 -3.80
C ARG A 258 16.80 24.55 -4.63
N SER A 259 17.38 23.38 -4.87
CA SER A 259 18.63 23.20 -5.62
C SER A 259 18.54 23.66 -7.08
N MET A 260 17.31 23.78 -7.58
CA MET A 260 17.01 24.25 -8.93
C MET A 260 17.21 25.76 -9.14
N PHE A 261 17.28 26.55 -8.07
CA PHE A 261 17.47 27.99 -8.17
C PHE A 261 18.96 28.35 -8.15
N HIS A 262 19.30 29.51 -8.69
CA HIS A 262 20.56 30.21 -8.47
C HIS A 262 20.37 31.43 -7.55
N ALA A 263 21.48 32.00 -7.06
CA ALA A 263 21.42 33.15 -6.17
C ALA A 263 20.64 34.33 -6.79
N LEU A 264 19.73 34.92 -6.02
CA LEU A 264 18.83 36.02 -6.42
C LEU A 264 17.77 35.64 -7.47
N GLU A 265 17.77 34.42 -8.01
CA GLU A 265 16.74 34.00 -8.95
C GLU A 265 15.35 33.97 -8.27
N ALA A 266 15.31 33.47 -7.04
CA ALA A 266 14.08 33.26 -6.29
C ALA A 266 14.22 33.78 -4.85
N VAL A 267 13.35 34.71 -4.47
CA VAL A 267 13.33 35.29 -3.11
C VAL A 267 12.00 35.03 -2.43
N ASN A 268 12.02 34.96 -1.10
CA ASN A 268 10.83 34.86 -0.26
C ASN A 268 10.77 36.04 0.72
N ALA A 269 9.58 36.59 0.90
CA ALA A 269 9.34 37.60 1.92
C ALA A 269 8.55 37.03 3.10
N ASP A 270 8.99 37.34 4.31
CA ASP A 270 8.24 36.99 5.51
C ASP A 270 8.20 38.13 6.52
N GLY A 271 7.15 38.13 7.33
CA GLY A 271 6.90 39.09 8.39
C GLY A 271 6.84 38.38 9.74
N HIS A 272 7.51 38.92 10.75
CA HIS A 272 7.50 38.36 12.10
C HIS A 272 7.36 39.45 13.17
N THR A 273 6.39 39.31 14.07
CA THR A 273 6.24 40.18 15.24
C THR A 273 6.97 39.56 16.43
N PHE A 274 8.00 40.24 16.93
CA PHE A 274 8.79 39.73 18.04
C PHE A 274 7.96 39.49 19.29
N ASP A 275 8.30 38.46 20.07
CA ASP A 275 7.71 38.19 21.40
C ASP A 275 8.34 39.04 22.52
N VAL A 276 9.02 40.14 22.18
CA VAL A 276 9.67 41.06 23.12
C VAL A 276 9.03 42.44 23.05
N PHE A 277 8.80 43.04 24.22
CA PHE A 277 8.37 44.44 24.31
C PHE A 277 9.57 45.38 24.21
N VAL A 278 9.47 46.37 23.32
CA VAL A 278 10.51 47.37 23.04
C VAL A 278 9.92 48.76 23.26
N GLN A 279 10.72 49.67 23.83
CA GLN A 279 10.37 51.09 23.87
C GLN A 279 10.65 51.70 22.51
N TRP A 280 9.60 51.98 21.75
CA TRP A 280 9.73 52.57 20.44
C TRP A 280 9.82 54.10 20.53
N PRO A 281 10.70 54.77 19.77
CA PRO A 281 10.78 56.23 19.76
C PRO A 281 9.43 56.87 19.43
N GLY A 282 8.95 57.77 20.29
CA GLY A 282 7.67 58.46 20.09
C GLY A 282 6.42 57.68 20.48
N VAL A 283 6.55 56.44 20.99
CA VAL A 283 5.43 55.67 21.56
C VAL A 283 5.60 55.61 23.07
N GLU A 284 4.55 55.99 23.81
CA GLU A 284 4.58 56.05 25.27
C GLU A 284 4.67 54.64 25.89
N LYS A 285 3.88 53.70 25.37
CA LYS A 285 3.83 52.33 25.88
C LYS A 285 4.77 51.41 25.10
N PRO A 286 5.44 50.44 25.77
CA PRO A 286 6.20 49.42 25.08
C PRO A 286 5.35 48.65 24.07
N VAL A 287 5.88 48.44 22.87
CA VAL A 287 5.21 47.73 21.76
C VAL A 287 6.03 46.53 21.32
N ARG A 288 5.39 45.61 20.62
CA ARG A 288 6.04 44.48 19.98
C ARG A 288 6.28 44.81 18.51
N PRO A 289 7.50 45.14 18.09
CA PRO A 289 7.75 45.51 16.71
C PRO A 289 7.60 44.30 15.76
N THR A 290 7.33 44.60 14.51
CA THR A 290 7.27 43.64 13.40
C THR A 290 8.46 43.86 12.47
N LEU A 291 9.17 42.78 12.16
CA LEU A 291 10.22 42.70 11.14
C LEU A 291 9.62 42.19 9.84
N ILE A 292 9.97 42.81 8.72
CA ILE A 292 9.77 42.23 7.38
C ILE A 292 11.14 42.07 6.74
N GLY A 293 11.35 40.98 6.02
CA GLY A 293 12.61 40.75 5.34
C GLY A 293 12.47 39.85 4.13
N PHE A 294 13.44 40.01 3.22
CA PHE A 294 13.59 39.22 2.01
C PHE A 294 14.75 38.26 2.18
N GLN A 295 14.51 37.00 1.86
CA GLN A 295 15.47 35.92 1.92
C GLN A 295 15.68 35.33 0.52
N ASP A 296 16.93 35.09 0.16
CA ASP A 296 17.28 34.30 -1.03
C ASP A 296 16.98 32.81 -0.78
N LEU A 297 16.21 32.20 -1.68
CA LEU A 297 15.78 30.80 -1.51
C LEU A 297 16.90 29.80 -1.82
N TYR A 298 17.87 30.17 -2.66
CA TYR A 298 19.02 29.33 -2.99
C TYR A 298 19.99 29.21 -1.82
N SER A 299 20.48 30.34 -1.30
CA SER A 299 21.51 30.38 -0.24
C SER A 299 20.94 30.43 1.19
N GLY A 300 19.67 30.82 1.36
CA GLY A 300 19.08 31.09 2.67
C GLY A 300 19.51 32.43 3.28
N MET A 301 20.29 33.25 2.58
CA MET A 301 20.76 34.55 3.05
C MET A 301 19.60 35.55 3.15
N ILE A 302 19.52 36.29 4.27
CA ILE A 302 18.64 37.46 4.38
C ILE A 302 19.28 38.61 3.60
N LEU A 303 18.62 39.06 2.54
CA LEU A 303 19.12 40.09 1.64
C LEU A 303 18.80 41.49 2.17
N SER A 304 17.59 41.71 2.66
CA SER A 304 17.13 43.00 3.18
C SER A 304 16.06 42.82 4.26
N TRP A 305 15.89 43.84 5.11
CA TRP A 305 14.89 43.84 6.16
C TRP A 305 14.54 45.25 6.64
N ARG A 306 13.34 45.42 7.20
CA ARG A 306 12.83 46.65 7.83
C ARG A 306 12.04 46.34 9.09
N LEU A 307 12.07 47.24 10.06
CA LEU A 307 11.36 47.17 11.34
C LEU A 307 10.35 48.31 11.47
N ASP A 308 9.17 48.03 11.99
CA ASP A 308 8.17 49.03 12.36
C ASP A 308 7.26 48.50 13.47
N ILE A 309 6.39 49.35 14.01
CA ILE A 309 5.44 49.04 15.09
C ILE A 309 4.43 47.98 14.68
N SER A 310 4.06 47.93 13.38
CA SER A 310 3.10 46.98 12.83
C SER A 310 3.39 46.67 11.37
N GLU A 311 2.97 45.50 10.91
CA GLU A 311 3.09 45.07 9.52
C GLU A 311 2.38 46.06 8.57
N ASN A 312 3.14 46.66 7.65
CA ASN A 312 2.60 47.61 6.69
C ASN A 312 3.23 47.48 5.31
N LYS A 313 2.53 48.02 4.30
CA LYS A 313 2.95 47.95 2.89
C LYS A 313 4.22 48.72 2.59
N GLU A 314 4.48 49.82 3.31
CA GLU A 314 5.66 50.67 3.06
C GLU A 314 6.93 49.97 3.52
N MET A 315 6.89 49.22 4.62
CA MET A 315 7.98 48.34 5.05
C MET A 315 8.33 47.32 3.98
N VAL A 316 7.35 46.63 3.40
CA VAL A 316 7.59 45.64 2.33
C VAL A 316 8.22 46.34 1.13
N ARG A 317 7.70 47.51 0.74
CA ARG A 317 8.20 48.29 -0.39
C ARG A 317 9.65 48.73 -0.19
N LEU A 318 9.97 49.29 0.98
CA LEU A 318 11.31 49.76 1.31
C LEU A 318 12.29 48.61 1.44
N ALA A 319 11.91 47.51 2.08
CA ALA A 319 12.74 46.31 2.16
C ALA A 319 13.00 45.71 0.77
N PHE A 320 12.00 45.70 -0.12
CA PHE A 320 12.18 45.26 -1.50
C PHE A 320 13.11 46.20 -2.27
N GLY A 321 12.92 47.52 -2.14
CA GLY A 321 13.80 48.53 -2.74
C GLY A 321 15.26 48.36 -2.29
N ASP A 322 15.49 48.18 -0.98
CA ASP A 322 16.82 47.95 -0.40
C ASP A 322 17.52 46.70 -0.94
N MET A 323 16.75 45.66 -1.28
CA MET A 323 17.27 44.44 -1.90
C MET A 323 17.64 44.70 -3.35
N VAL A 324 16.74 45.34 -4.10
CA VAL A 324 16.94 45.65 -5.52
C VAL A 324 18.13 46.59 -5.73
N GLU A 325 18.28 47.60 -4.89
CA GLU A 325 19.39 48.56 -4.94
C GLU A 325 20.74 47.91 -4.67
N ARG A 326 20.79 46.94 -3.74
CA ARG A 326 22.05 46.30 -3.33
C ARG A 326 22.46 45.10 -4.18
N TYR A 327 21.49 44.28 -4.60
CA TYR A 327 21.76 42.99 -5.24
C TYR A 327 21.22 42.88 -6.66
N GLY A 328 20.21 43.69 -7.03
CA GLY A 328 19.53 43.63 -8.32
C GLY A 328 18.12 43.05 -8.24
N ILE A 329 17.48 42.93 -9.39
CA ILE A 329 16.07 42.52 -9.52
C ILE A 329 15.97 40.99 -9.57
N PRO A 330 15.20 40.33 -8.68
CA PRO A 330 15.00 38.89 -8.72
C PRO A 330 14.02 38.46 -9.82
N HIS A 331 14.09 37.22 -10.29
CA HIS A 331 13.13 36.69 -11.28
C HIS A 331 11.80 36.28 -10.64
N HIS A 332 11.86 35.65 -9.46
CA HIS A 332 10.69 35.13 -8.76
C HIS A 332 10.62 35.65 -7.32
N CYS A 333 9.41 35.98 -6.86
CA CYS A 333 9.17 36.42 -5.48
C CYS A 333 7.97 35.68 -4.87
N TRP A 334 8.21 34.92 -3.80
CA TRP A 334 7.18 34.31 -2.97
C TRP A 334 6.76 35.26 -1.86
N LEU A 335 5.45 35.53 -1.79
CA LEU A 335 4.85 36.38 -0.77
C LEU A 335 3.78 35.62 0.02
N ASP A 336 3.60 36.02 1.28
CA ASP A 336 2.40 35.63 2.02
C ASP A 336 1.18 36.37 1.48
N ASN A 337 0.00 35.74 1.49
CA ASN A 337 -1.26 36.41 1.18
C ASN A 337 -1.79 37.25 2.37
N GLY A 338 -0.89 37.74 3.23
CA GLY A 338 -1.15 38.71 4.28
C GLY A 338 -1.56 40.07 3.71
N ARG A 339 -2.33 40.85 4.49
CA ARG A 339 -2.89 42.15 4.07
C ARG A 339 -1.82 43.13 3.57
N SER A 340 -0.60 43.08 4.11
CA SER A 340 0.48 44.04 3.80
C SER A 340 1.19 43.69 2.50
N PHE A 341 1.48 42.41 2.27
CA PHE A 341 2.09 41.89 1.04
C PHE A 341 1.13 41.92 -0.16
N ALA A 342 -0.17 41.68 0.08
CA ALA A 342 -1.23 41.75 -0.92
C ALA A 342 -1.74 43.17 -1.23
N SER A 343 -1.06 44.22 -0.78
CA SER A 343 -1.49 45.59 -1.08
C SER A 343 -1.39 45.88 -2.58
N LYS A 344 -2.35 46.65 -3.13
CA LYS A 344 -2.47 46.91 -4.57
C LYS A 344 -1.21 47.55 -5.19
N TRP A 345 -0.46 48.31 -4.38
CA TRP A 345 0.76 49.00 -4.81
C TRP A 345 1.95 48.06 -5.09
N LEU A 346 2.03 46.92 -4.40
CA LEU A 346 3.16 46.00 -4.54
C LEU A 346 2.94 45.00 -5.68
N THR A 347 1.71 44.51 -5.84
CA THR A 347 1.41 43.36 -6.71
C THR A 347 0.09 43.53 -7.51
N GLY A 348 -0.26 44.77 -7.87
CA GLY A 348 -1.36 45.05 -8.80
C GLY A 348 -1.13 44.39 -10.17
N GLY A 349 -2.18 43.84 -10.79
CA GLY A 349 -2.10 43.17 -12.09
C GLY A 349 -1.72 41.68 -12.09
N VAL A 350 -1.53 41.03 -10.94
CA VAL A 350 -1.25 39.56 -10.86
C VAL A 350 -2.55 38.76 -10.81
N GLU A 351 -2.77 37.87 -11.79
CA GLU A 351 -4.03 37.12 -12.02
C GLU A 351 -4.50 36.27 -10.81
N ASN A 352 -3.57 35.71 -10.02
CA ASN A 352 -3.87 34.76 -8.94
C ASN A 352 -4.15 35.39 -7.57
N ARG A 353 -4.69 36.62 -7.53
CA ARG A 353 -5.16 37.24 -6.29
C ARG A 353 -6.52 36.66 -5.88
N TYR A 354 -6.52 35.63 -5.05
CA TYR A 354 -7.75 34.96 -4.58
C TYR A 354 -8.71 35.82 -3.74
N ARG A 355 -8.40 37.09 -3.42
CA ARG A 355 -9.21 37.91 -2.49
C ARG A 355 -9.92 39.11 -3.10
N PHE A 356 -9.45 39.66 -4.23
CA PHE A 356 -10.07 40.81 -4.90
C PHE A 356 -10.15 40.57 -6.41
N LYS A 357 -11.32 40.83 -7.02
CA LYS A 357 -11.49 40.72 -8.47
C LYS A 357 -10.53 41.67 -9.19
N LEU A 358 -9.79 41.16 -10.18
CA LEU A 358 -9.05 41.98 -11.14
C LEU A 358 -10.03 42.95 -11.83
N ARG A 359 -9.63 44.19 -12.02
CA ARG A 359 -10.27 45.10 -12.97
C ARG A 359 -9.22 45.48 -14.02
N ASP A 360 -9.62 45.55 -15.27
CA ASP A 360 -8.74 45.81 -16.43
C ASP A 360 -8.07 47.20 -16.40
N ASP A 361 -8.50 48.09 -15.49
CA ASP A 361 -8.01 49.46 -15.31
C ASP A 361 -7.00 49.63 -14.16
N GLU A 362 -6.56 48.55 -13.51
CA GLU A 362 -5.66 48.65 -12.36
C GLU A 362 -4.18 48.87 -12.76
N PRO A 363 -3.47 49.86 -12.17
CA PRO A 363 -2.04 50.03 -12.41
C PRO A 363 -1.25 48.82 -11.91
N GLN A 364 -0.28 48.36 -12.73
CA GLN A 364 0.61 47.27 -12.34
C GLN A 364 1.38 47.63 -11.06
N GLY A 365 1.54 46.65 -10.16
CA GLY A 365 2.35 46.80 -8.95
C GLY A 365 3.83 46.92 -9.29
N ILE A 366 4.62 47.43 -8.34
CA ILE A 366 6.05 47.69 -8.53
C ILE A 366 6.83 46.41 -8.92
N MET A 367 6.46 45.25 -8.36
CA MET A 367 7.12 43.97 -8.65
C MET A 367 6.87 43.50 -10.10
N PRO A 368 5.60 43.39 -10.58
CA PRO A 368 5.32 43.12 -11.99
C PRO A 368 5.95 44.12 -12.97
N GLN A 369 5.96 45.42 -12.65
CA GLN A 369 6.59 46.45 -13.49
C GLN A 369 8.10 46.23 -13.67
N LEU A 370 8.77 45.68 -12.65
CA LEU A 370 10.18 45.31 -12.70
C LEU A 370 10.42 43.93 -13.33
N GLY A 371 9.39 43.26 -13.83
CA GLY A 371 9.49 41.93 -14.45
C GLY A 371 9.55 40.77 -13.44
N VAL A 372 9.26 41.01 -12.17
CA VAL A 372 9.29 39.97 -11.13
C VAL A 372 8.01 39.13 -11.18
N GLN A 373 8.15 37.82 -11.27
CA GLN A 373 7.03 36.89 -11.19
C GLN A 373 6.66 36.61 -9.74
N VAL A 374 5.43 36.99 -9.35
CA VAL A 374 4.96 36.89 -7.95
C VAL A 374 4.18 35.59 -7.75
N HIS A 375 4.57 34.83 -6.72
CA HIS A 375 3.91 33.61 -6.27
C HIS A 375 3.26 33.82 -4.90
N TRP A 376 1.98 33.44 -4.77
CA TRP A 376 1.25 33.55 -3.50
C TRP A 376 1.32 32.26 -2.68
N THR A 377 1.60 32.39 -1.39
CA THR A 377 1.52 31.28 -0.44
C THR A 377 0.30 31.43 0.46
N ASN A 378 -0.31 30.30 0.86
CA ASN A 378 -1.45 30.33 1.77
C ASN A 378 -1.00 30.81 3.16
N PRO A 379 -1.71 31.78 3.78
CA PRO A 379 -1.39 32.28 5.11
C PRO A 379 -1.41 31.16 6.15
N TYR A 380 -0.52 31.24 7.14
CA TYR A 380 -0.43 30.29 8.27
C TYR A 380 -0.12 28.83 7.90
N SER A 381 0.25 28.55 6.65
CA SER A 381 0.77 27.23 6.26
C SER A 381 2.28 27.22 6.42
N GLY A 382 2.78 26.73 7.56
CA GLY A 382 4.23 26.60 7.80
C GLY A 382 4.96 25.69 6.80
N GLN A 383 4.22 24.90 6.02
CA GLN A 383 4.73 24.03 4.95
C GLN A 383 4.72 24.71 3.57
N SER A 384 3.93 25.77 3.38
CA SER A 384 3.85 26.45 2.07
C SER A 384 5.05 27.34 1.80
N LYS A 385 5.88 27.61 2.82
CA LYS A 385 7.07 28.43 2.71
C LYS A 385 8.33 27.62 3.05
N PRO A 386 9.37 27.70 2.21
CA PRO A 386 10.71 27.23 2.52
C PRO A 386 11.39 28.10 3.61
N ILE A 387 10.81 28.20 4.81
CA ILE A 387 11.36 29.00 5.91
C ILE A 387 12.03 28.06 6.90
N GLU A 388 13.32 27.83 6.66
CA GLU A 388 14.20 27.13 7.57
C GLU A 388 14.90 28.14 8.48
N ARG A 389 14.91 27.81 9.78
CA ARG A 389 15.85 28.18 10.86
C ARG A 389 16.23 29.65 11.06
N ALA A 390 16.62 30.41 10.04
CA ALA A 390 17.10 31.78 10.13
C ALA A 390 16.11 32.75 10.80
N TRP A 391 14.82 32.67 10.44
CA TRP A 391 13.77 33.48 11.08
C TRP A 391 13.51 33.09 12.53
N ARG A 392 13.63 31.79 12.86
CA ARG A 392 13.53 31.29 14.23
C ARG A 392 14.75 31.73 15.07
N ASP A 393 15.93 31.77 14.48
CA ASP A 393 17.17 32.21 15.13
C ASP A 393 17.20 33.73 15.32
N LEU A 394 16.68 34.51 14.34
CA LEU A 394 16.50 35.97 14.45
C LEU A 394 15.45 36.34 15.51
N ALA A 395 14.31 35.66 15.52
CA ALA A 395 13.23 35.93 16.47
C ALA A 395 13.50 35.40 17.89
N GLY A 396 14.14 34.22 17.99
CA GLY A 396 14.40 33.53 19.25
C GLY A 396 15.80 33.81 19.80
N GLY A 397 16.85 33.34 19.12
CA GLY A 397 18.21 33.29 19.67
C GLY A 397 18.93 34.65 19.75
N GLY A 398 18.75 35.52 18.75
CA GLY A 398 19.38 36.84 18.72
C GLY A 398 18.73 37.85 19.67
N CYS A 399 17.39 37.87 19.73
CA CYS A 399 16.62 38.84 20.52
C CYS A 399 16.47 38.47 22.00
N GLN A 400 16.66 37.19 22.38
CA GLN A 400 16.58 36.74 23.79
C GLN A 400 17.94 36.61 24.47
N ASN A 401 18.99 37.22 23.90
CA ASN A 401 20.34 37.13 24.42
C ASN A 401 20.45 37.74 25.83
N ILE A 402 21.14 37.06 26.76
CA ILE A 402 21.27 37.44 28.18
C ILE A 402 21.89 38.83 28.39
N ARG A 403 22.60 39.37 27.38
CA ARG A 403 23.10 40.75 27.41
C ARG A 403 21.99 41.81 27.31
N CYS A 404 20.82 41.46 26.76
CA CYS A 404 19.61 42.29 26.80
C CYS A 404 18.77 42.06 28.07
N SER A 405 19.12 41.09 28.92
CA SER A 405 18.29 40.65 30.04
C SER A 405 18.88 40.93 31.44
N LYS A 406 19.82 41.87 31.58
CA LYS A 406 20.30 42.30 32.90
C LYS A 406 19.74 43.68 33.26
N GLY A 407 18.62 43.67 34.00
CA GLY A 407 18.01 44.85 34.61
C GLY A 407 16.94 45.54 33.74
N PRO A 408 16.07 46.39 34.33
CA PRO A 408 15.01 47.08 33.59
C PRO A 408 15.67 48.12 32.69
N THR A 409 16.09 47.70 31.51
CA THR A 409 16.75 48.60 30.56
C THR A 409 16.16 48.35 29.20
N LEU A 410 15.32 49.30 28.81
CA LEU A 410 14.69 49.44 27.52
C LEU A 410 15.76 49.27 26.44
N ALA A 411 15.62 48.25 25.59
CA ALA A 411 16.46 48.12 24.40
C ALA A 411 16.19 49.34 23.52
N THR A 412 17.16 50.27 23.47
CA THR A 412 17.07 51.47 22.64
C THR A 412 17.55 51.10 21.25
N VAL A 413 16.65 51.18 20.26
CA VAL A 413 17.02 51.07 18.84
C VAL A 413 17.70 52.38 18.46
N ARG A 414 18.96 52.32 18.02
CA ARG A 414 19.67 53.45 17.40
C ARG A 414 19.49 53.42 15.89
#